data_AF-A0A326GLS4-F1
#
_entry.id   AF-A0A326GLS4-F1
#
_cell.length_a   1.000
_cell.length_b   1.000
_cell.length_c   1.000
_cell.angle_alpha   90.00
_cell.angle_beta   90.00
_cell.angle_gamma   90.00
#
_symmetry.space_group_name_H-M   'P 1'
#
loop_
_entity.id
_entity.type
_entity.pdbx_description
1 polymer ?
#
loop_
_entity_poly.entity_id
_entity_poly.type
_entity_poly.pdbx_seq_one_letter_code
_entity_poly.pdbx_strand_id
1 'polypeptide(L)'
;MPLHLGQRLAPARFVAFVAVTLAAGCWSVPALGWRIGGPLAFDIGAVVFLLSCISLLGASADRMRQAAVRNDANRPLLLVLSAAIAVVLLTAIAAELMQRGSPSTGVVVLVVATLLIAWTFANTIYALHYAHLFYTADDAGKDSGGIDIPGTDEPDYWDFLYFAFTLGMTFQTSDVSITSRTMRRTATGHCLMAFVFNLGVVAFSVNVLGGS
;
A
#
# COMPACT_ATOMS: atom_id res chain seq x y z
N MET A 1 9.06 -21.54 29.40
CA MET A 1 9.36 -21.19 27.99
C MET A 1 8.12 -20.54 27.38
N PRO A 2 8.03 -19.20 27.28
CA PRO A 2 6.91 -18.59 26.61
C PRO A 2 7.06 -18.80 25.10
N LEU A 3 6.00 -19.25 24.46
CA LEU A 3 5.92 -19.53 23.02
C LEU A 3 6.10 -18.23 22.23
N HIS A 4 7.26 -18.07 21.60
CA HIS A 4 7.58 -17.00 20.65
C HIS A 4 6.87 -17.18 19.28
N LEU A 5 5.61 -17.64 19.26
CA LEU A 5 4.85 -17.78 18.00
C LEU A 5 4.40 -16.43 17.43
N GLY A 6 4.26 -15.40 18.27
CA GLY A 6 3.75 -14.08 17.88
C GLY A 6 4.72 -13.17 17.12
N GLN A 7 5.98 -13.58 16.92
CA GLN A 7 7.01 -12.76 16.24
C GLN A 7 7.18 -13.11 14.75
N ARG A 8 6.43 -14.10 14.22
CA ARG A 8 6.55 -14.55 12.81
C ARG A 8 5.30 -14.33 11.95
N LEU A 9 4.17 -13.93 12.55
CA LEU A 9 2.87 -13.87 11.88
C LEU A 9 2.43 -12.42 11.64
N ALA A 10 3.17 -11.73 10.76
CA ALA A 10 2.86 -10.38 10.27
C ALA A 10 2.72 -9.27 11.36
N PRO A 11 2.93 -7.99 11.02
CA PRO A 11 2.61 -6.90 11.95
C PRO A 11 1.13 -6.98 12.36
N ALA A 12 0.80 -6.73 13.64
CA ALA A 12 -0.57 -6.79 14.15
C ALA A 12 -1.58 -5.97 13.30
N ARG A 13 -1.11 -4.91 12.66
CA ARG A 13 -1.86 -4.06 11.72
C ARG A 13 -2.32 -4.81 10.47
N PHE A 14 -1.49 -5.70 9.94
CA PHE A 14 -1.84 -6.55 8.79
C PHE A 14 -2.80 -7.67 9.19
N VAL A 15 -2.62 -8.25 10.37
CA VAL A 15 -3.59 -9.23 10.90
C VAL A 15 -4.95 -8.57 11.09
N ALA A 16 -5.00 -7.35 11.64
CA ALA A 16 -6.22 -6.57 11.75
C ALA A 16 -6.83 -6.25 10.38
N PHE A 17 -6.02 -5.81 9.41
CA PHE A 17 -6.47 -5.59 8.02
C PHE A 17 -7.16 -6.84 7.45
N VAL A 18 -6.51 -8.00 7.50
CA VAL A 18 -7.05 -9.25 6.97
C VAL A 18 -8.33 -9.65 7.72
N ALA A 19 -8.31 -9.61 9.05
CA ALA A 19 -9.46 -9.98 9.88
C ALA A 19 -10.68 -9.07 9.60
N VAL A 20 -10.48 -7.76 9.53
CA VAL A 20 -11.55 -6.79 9.22
C VAL A 20 -12.06 -6.99 7.80
N THR A 21 -11.17 -7.19 6.83
CA THR A 21 -11.57 -7.42 5.42
C THR A 21 -12.42 -8.67 5.29
N LEU A 22 -12.01 -9.78 5.92
CA LEU A 22 -12.76 -11.04 5.92
C LEU A 22 -14.10 -10.89 6.64
N ALA A 23 -14.12 -10.26 7.82
CA ALA A 23 -15.35 -10.04 8.57
C ALA A 23 -16.35 -9.16 7.79
N ALA A 24 -15.85 -8.07 7.18
CA ALA A 24 -16.65 -7.21 6.32
C ALA A 24 -17.17 -7.98 5.10
N GLY A 25 -16.33 -8.80 4.47
CA GLY A 25 -16.69 -9.62 3.30
C GLY A 25 -17.75 -10.68 3.59
N CYS A 26 -17.68 -11.34 4.76
CA CYS A 26 -18.70 -12.30 5.20
C CYS A 26 -20.10 -11.68 5.31
N TRP A 27 -20.19 -10.38 5.57
CA TRP A 27 -21.46 -9.66 5.62
C TRP A 27 -21.82 -9.01 4.28
N SER A 28 -20.89 -8.29 3.66
CA SER A 28 -21.16 -7.46 2.48
C SER A 28 -21.36 -8.27 1.21
N VAL A 29 -20.63 -9.37 1.00
CA VAL A 29 -20.71 -10.17 -0.22
C VAL A 29 -22.05 -10.89 -0.34
N PRO A 30 -22.59 -11.56 0.71
CA PRO A 30 -23.93 -12.14 0.64
C PRO A 30 -25.05 -11.09 0.53
N ALA A 31 -24.88 -9.91 1.14
CA ALA A 31 -25.91 -8.89 1.18
C ALA A 31 -25.99 -8.03 -0.10
N LEU A 32 -24.84 -7.68 -0.69
CA LEU A 32 -24.74 -6.72 -1.81
C LEU A 32 -24.22 -7.37 -3.10
N GLY A 33 -23.91 -8.65 -3.07
CA GLY A 33 -23.23 -9.37 -4.16
C GLY A 33 -21.72 -9.06 -4.20
N TRP A 34 -20.96 -9.91 -4.86
CA TRP A 34 -19.50 -9.83 -4.87
C TRP A 34 -18.94 -8.54 -5.50
N ARG A 35 -19.67 -7.94 -6.44
CA ARG A 35 -19.25 -6.73 -7.18
C ARG A 35 -19.20 -5.48 -6.33
N ILE A 36 -20.15 -5.34 -5.40
CA ILE A 36 -20.23 -4.20 -4.48
C ILE A 36 -19.62 -4.59 -3.12
N GLY A 37 -19.99 -5.77 -2.62
CA GLY A 37 -19.55 -6.26 -1.32
C GLY A 37 -18.05 -6.54 -1.24
N GLY A 38 -17.43 -7.01 -2.33
CA GLY A 38 -15.98 -7.29 -2.37
C GLY A 38 -15.13 -6.03 -2.21
N PRO A 39 -15.29 -5.02 -3.09
CA PRO A 39 -14.59 -3.74 -2.96
C PRO A 39 -14.87 -3.04 -1.62
N LEU A 40 -16.13 -3.04 -1.16
CA LEU A 40 -16.49 -2.44 0.12
C LEU A 40 -15.77 -3.12 1.31
N ALA A 41 -15.66 -4.45 1.30
CA ALA A 41 -14.95 -5.18 2.35
C ALA A 41 -13.46 -4.84 2.37
N PHE A 42 -12.84 -4.73 1.18
CA PHE A 42 -11.46 -4.29 1.04
C PHE A 42 -11.29 -2.85 1.56
N ASP A 43 -12.16 -1.92 1.17
CA ASP A 43 -12.08 -0.52 1.56
C ASP A 43 -12.15 -0.34 3.08
N ILE A 44 -13.06 -1.05 3.75
CA ILE A 44 -13.17 -1.04 5.21
C ILE A 44 -11.87 -1.54 5.85
N GLY A 45 -11.32 -2.65 5.38
CA GLY A 45 -10.05 -3.19 5.87
C GLY A 45 -8.89 -2.21 5.66
N ALA A 46 -8.76 -1.68 4.44
CA ALA A 46 -7.70 -0.76 4.06
C ALA A 46 -7.76 0.55 4.84
N VAL A 47 -8.95 1.11 5.06
CA VAL A 47 -9.14 2.30 5.91
C VAL A 47 -8.72 2.02 7.35
N VAL A 48 -9.09 0.87 7.93
CA VAL A 48 -8.65 0.49 9.28
C VAL A 48 -7.12 0.38 9.34
N PHE A 49 -6.49 -0.19 8.32
CA PHE A 49 -5.03 -0.24 8.24
C PHE A 49 -4.41 1.15 8.21
N LEU A 50 -4.88 2.03 7.33
CA LEU A 50 -4.42 3.40 7.16
C LEU A 50 -4.57 4.22 8.45
N LEU A 51 -5.74 4.14 9.09
CA LEU A 51 -5.99 4.78 10.38
C LEU A 51 -5.05 4.27 11.47
N SER A 52 -4.75 2.97 11.46
CA SER A 52 -3.75 2.43 12.37
C SER A 52 -2.39 3.09 12.14
N CYS A 53 -1.97 3.29 10.89
CA CYS A 53 -0.66 3.86 10.53
C CYS A 53 -0.48 5.31 10.99
N ILE A 54 -1.55 6.07 11.22
CA ILE A 54 -1.47 7.45 11.76
C ILE A 54 -0.68 7.49 13.08
N SER A 55 -0.84 6.48 13.94
CA SER A 55 -0.10 6.37 15.20
C SER A 55 1.43 6.23 15.03
N LEU A 56 1.90 5.88 13.84
CA LEU A 56 3.33 5.77 13.53
C LEU A 56 3.96 7.10 13.13
N LEU A 57 3.17 8.08 12.68
CA LEU A 57 3.68 9.33 12.12
C LEU A 57 4.51 10.17 13.10
N GLY A 58 4.34 9.96 14.42
CA GLY A 58 5.15 10.59 15.47
C GLY A 58 6.20 9.68 16.09
N ALA A 59 6.56 8.56 15.43
CA ALA A 59 7.59 7.65 15.94
C ALA A 59 8.99 8.22 15.74
N SER A 60 9.83 8.15 16.78
CA SER A 60 11.26 8.49 16.66
C SER A 60 12.03 7.43 15.86
N ALA A 61 13.18 7.82 15.31
CA ALA A 61 14.11 6.94 14.62
C ALA A 61 14.45 5.67 15.45
N ASP A 62 14.65 5.80 16.76
CA ASP A 62 14.90 4.65 17.64
C ASP A 62 13.75 3.64 17.68
N ARG A 63 12.49 4.12 17.69
CA ARG A 63 11.33 3.22 17.60
C ARG A 63 11.26 2.55 16.23
N MET A 64 11.67 3.24 15.17
CA MET A 64 11.72 2.70 13.82
C MET A 64 12.82 1.63 13.68
N ARG A 65 14.00 1.84 14.26
CA ARG A 65 15.08 0.83 14.37
C ARG A 65 14.64 -0.40 15.13
N GLN A 66 14.02 -0.22 16.31
CA GLN A 66 13.46 -1.34 17.08
C GLN A 66 12.37 -2.09 16.31
N ALA A 67 11.53 -1.37 15.56
CA ALA A 67 10.52 -1.97 14.70
C ALA A 67 11.15 -2.69 13.49
N ALA A 68 12.26 -2.21 12.95
CA ALA A 68 12.98 -2.87 11.87
C ALA A 68 13.55 -4.21 12.32
N VAL A 69 14.22 -4.25 13.48
CA VAL A 69 14.76 -5.49 14.09
C VAL A 69 13.65 -6.50 14.44
N ARG A 70 12.51 -6.02 14.96
CA ARG A 70 11.40 -6.90 15.36
C ARG A 70 10.58 -7.45 14.18
N ASN A 71 10.67 -6.83 13.00
CA ASN A 71 9.77 -7.07 11.89
C ASN A 71 10.49 -7.64 10.66
N ASP A 72 11.35 -8.63 10.91
CA ASP A 72 12.20 -9.31 9.93
C ASP A 72 11.47 -10.40 9.12
N ALA A 73 10.16 -10.57 9.33
CA ALA A 73 9.35 -11.61 8.70
C ALA A 73 8.53 -11.09 7.50
N ASN A 74 8.92 -11.52 6.30
CA ASN A 74 8.09 -11.64 5.09
C ASN A 74 7.39 -10.40 4.49
N ARG A 75 8.09 -9.25 4.41
CA ARG A 75 7.63 -8.07 3.65
C ARG A 75 7.46 -8.25 2.12
N PRO A 76 8.22 -9.08 1.37
CA PRO A 76 7.93 -9.30 -0.05
C PRO A 76 6.56 -9.94 -0.27
N LEU A 77 6.07 -10.76 0.68
CA LEU A 77 4.72 -11.33 0.63
C LEU A 77 3.64 -10.24 0.70
N LEU A 78 3.87 -9.17 1.45
CA LEU A 78 2.94 -8.03 1.56
C LEU A 78 2.93 -7.18 0.29
N LEU A 79 4.09 -6.99 -0.34
CA LEU A 79 4.18 -6.35 -1.66
C LEU A 79 3.47 -7.19 -2.74
N VAL A 80 3.64 -8.52 -2.70
CA VAL A 80 2.93 -9.46 -3.59
C VAL A 80 1.43 -9.47 -3.32
N LEU A 81 0.99 -9.39 -2.06
CA LEU A 81 -0.43 -9.28 -1.70
C LEU A 81 -1.04 -7.96 -2.16
N SER A 82 -0.32 -6.84 -2.00
CA SER A 82 -0.74 -5.52 -2.48
C SER A 82 -0.86 -5.51 -4.01
N ALA A 83 0.11 -6.13 -4.69
CA ALA A 83 0.08 -6.32 -6.13
C ALA A 83 -1.06 -7.25 -6.58
N ALA A 84 -1.33 -8.32 -5.83
CA ALA A 84 -2.45 -9.23 -6.11
C ALA A 84 -3.79 -8.53 -5.92
N ILE A 85 -3.94 -7.69 -4.89
CA ILE A 85 -5.13 -6.87 -4.66
C ILE A 85 -5.30 -5.85 -5.79
N ALA A 86 -4.23 -5.18 -6.23
CA ALA A 86 -4.27 -4.29 -7.37
C ALA A 86 -4.68 -5.02 -8.66
N VAL A 87 -4.18 -6.25 -8.88
CA VAL A 87 -4.58 -7.10 -10.01
C VAL A 87 -6.05 -7.48 -9.92
N VAL A 88 -6.54 -7.89 -8.74
CA VAL A 88 -7.96 -8.21 -8.52
C VAL A 88 -8.85 -6.99 -8.79
N LEU A 89 -8.46 -5.81 -8.31
CA LEU A 89 -9.17 -4.55 -8.55
C LEU A 89 -9.20 -4.18 -10.03
N LEU A 90 -8.07 -4.28 -10.72
CA LEU A 90 -7.99 -4.03 -12.17
C LEU A 90 -8.84 -5.04 -12.97
N THR A 91 -8.87 -6.32 -12.56
CA THR A 91 -9.73 -7.33 -13.20
C THR A 91 -11.21 -7.11 -12.93
N ALA A 92 -11.58 -6.63 -11.74
CA ALA A 92 -12.95 -6.30 -11.40
C ALA A 92 -13.44 -5.08 -12.19
N ILE A 93 -12.61 -4.04 -12.29
CA ILE A 93 -12.88 -2.86 -13.11
C ILE A 93 -13.00 -3.27 -14.58
N ALA A 94 -12.07 -4.07 -15.11
CA ALA A 94 -12.15 -4.59 -16.48
C ALA A 94 -13.44 -5.39 -16.75
N ALA A 95 -13.88 -6.22 -15.80
CA ALA A 95 -15.12 -6.99 -15.92
C ALA A 95 -16.38 -6.10 -15.90
N GLU A 96 -16.35 -4.99 -15.16
CA GLU A 96 -17.41 -3.99 -15.12
C GLU A 96 -17.49 -3.23 -16.46
N LEU A 97 -16.34 -2.83 -17.01
CA LEU A 97 -16.20 -2.13 -18.29
C LEU A 97 -16.67 -2.96 -19.50
N MET A 98 -16.70 -4.29 -19.36
CA MET A 98 -17.17 -5.21 -20.41
C MET A 98 -18.70 -5.41 -20.42
N GLN A 99 -19.44 -4.84 -19.47
CA GLN A 99 -20.90 -4.89 -19.49
C GLN A 99 -21.52 -3.81 -20.37
N ARG A 100 -22.61 -4.17 -21.06
CA ARG A 100 -23.41 -3.23 -21.84
C ARG A 100 -24.39 -2.50 -20.91
N GLY A 101 -24.16 -1.20 -20.69
CA GLY A 101 -25.05 -0.30 -19.93
C GLY A 101 -24.26 0.70 -19.09
N SER A 102 -24.79 1.91 -18.88
CA SER A 102 -24.14 2.92 -18.04
C SER A 102 -24.19 2.50 -16.57
N PRO A 103 -23.05 2.40 -15.86
CA PRO A 103 -23.04 2.06 -14.44
C PRO A 103 -23.79 3.11 -13.61
N SER A 104 -24.49 2.66 -12.56
CA SER A 104 -25.16 3.60 -11.64
C SER A 104 -24.15 4.52 -10.96
N THR A 105 -24.56 5.75 -10.64
CA THR A 105 -23.70 6.74 -9.97
C THR A 105 -23.07 6.20 -8.68
N GLY A 106 -23.79 5.40 -7.91
CA GLY A 106 -23.28 4.79 -6.67
C GLY A 106 -22.13 3.81 -6.92
N VAL A 107 -22.17 3.04 -8.00
CA VAL A 107 -21.10 2.11 -8.39
C VAL A 107 -19.86 2.89 -8.84
N VAL A 108 -20.05 3.95 -9.64
CA VAL A 108 -18.93 4.81 -10.06
C VAL A 108 -18.23 5.44 -8.85
N VAL A 109 -18.99 5.97 -7.89
CA VAL A 109 -18.43 6.53 -6.65
C VAL A 109 -17.66 5.48 -5.85
N LEU A 110 -18.21 4.27 -5.73
CA LEU A 110 -17.52 3.17 -5.04
C LEU A 110 -16.20 2.84 -5.73
N VAL A 111 -16.19 2.66 -7.05
CA VAL A 111 -14.96 2.34 -7.79
C VAL A 111 -13.91 3.44 -7.63
N VAL A 112 -14.29 4.72 -7.73
CA VAL A 112 -13.38 5.84 -7.52
C VAL A 112 -12.82 5.84 -6.10
N ALA A 113 -13.67 5.62 -5.09
CA ALA A 113 -13.24 5.53 -3.70
C ALA A 113 -12.27 4.36 -3.48
N THR A 114 -12.61 3.17 -4.00
CA THR A 114 -11.77 1.99 -3.91
C THR A 114 -10.41 2.20 -4.59
N LEU A 115 -10.37 2.85 -5.76
CA LEU A 115 -9.12 3.20 -6.43
C LEU A 115 -8.26 4.14 -5.58
N LEU A 116 -8.84 5.20 -5.02
CA LEU A 116 -8.11 6.12 -4.15
C LEU A 116 -7.58 5.42 -2.89
N ILE A 117 -8.41 4.62 -2.22
CA ILE A 117 -8.05 3.88 -1.01
C ILE A 117 -6.94 2.86 -1.32
N ALA A 118 -7.07 2.10 -2.40
CA ALA A 118 -6.06 1.13 -2.82
C ALA A 118 -4.71 1.80 -3.14
N TRP A 119 -4.74 2.94 -3.83
CA TRP A 119 -3.55 3.72 -4.14
C TRP A 119 -2.86 4.23 -2.87
N THR A 120 -3.61 4.85 -1.95
CA THR A 120 -3.07 5.33 -0.67
C THR A 120 -2.50 4.17 0.15
N PHE A 121 -3.25 3.06 0.26
CA PHE A 121 -2.84 1.86 0.97
C PHE A 121 -1.52 1.30 0.43
N ALA A 122 -1.40 1.13 -0.89
CA ALA A 122 -0.18 0.63 -1.52
C ALA A 122 1.02 1.54 -1.25
N ASN A 123 0.87 2.86 -1.42
CA ASN A 123 1.95 3.82 -1.15
C ASN A 123 2.36 3.84 0.32
N THR A 124 1.41 3.74 1.26
CA THR A 124 1.72 3.61 2.69
C THR A 124 2.49 2.32 2.98
N ILE A 125 2.16 1.18 2.36
CA ILE A 125 2.93 -0.06 2.51
C ILE A 125 4.36 0.10 2.00
N TYR A 126 4.54 0.74 0.84
CA TYR A 126 5.87 1.05 0.32
C TYR A 126 6.64 1.98 1.26
N ALA A 127 6.01 3.01 1.83
CA ALA A 127 6.64 3.88 2.82
C ALA A 127 7.13 3.10 4.06
N LEU A 128 6.29 2.21 4.62
CA LEU A 128 6.69 1.34 5.72
C LEU A 128 7.84 0.40 5.34
N HIS A 129 7.89 -0.04 4.07
CA HIS A 129 8.96 -0.88 3.56
C HIS A 129 10.27 -0.12 3.38
N TYR A 130 10.23 1.11 2.86
CA TYR A 130 11.40 1.98 2.76
C TYR A 130 11.97 2.32 4.13
N ALA A 131 11.11 2.67 5.10
CA ALA A 131 11.53 2.90 6.48
C ALA A 131 12.31 1.72 7.05
N HIS A 132 11.88 0.50 6.75
CA HIS A 132 12.59 -0.70 7.18
C HIS A 132 13.89 -0.94 6.42
N LEU A 133 13.90 -0.80 5.09
CA LEU A 133 15.14 -0.93 4.33
C LEU A 133 16.20 0.09 4.80
N PHE A 134 15.77 1.28 5.21
CA PHE A 134 16.65 2.31 5.75
C PHE A 134 17.20 1.95 7.14
N TYR A 135 16.33 1.57 8.07
CA TYR A 135 16.68 1.32 9.47
C TYR A 135 17.08 -0.13 9.80
N THR A 136 17.11 -1.03 8.82
CA THR A 136 17.69 -2.36 9.00
C THR A 136 19.21 -2.23 9.14
N ALA A 137 19.79 -2.93 10.12
CA ALA A 137 21.23 -2.88 10.35
C ALA A 137 22.02 -3.51 9.20
N ASP A 138 23.08 -2.85 8.76
CA ASP A 138 24.08 -3.36 7.82
C ASP A 138 25.08 -4.32 8.51
N ASP A 139 26.05 -4.85 7.75
CA ASP A 139 27.08 -5.77 8.27
C ASP A 139 27.95 -5.14 9.39
N ALA A 140 27.94 -3.81 9.52
CA ALA A 140 28.65 -3.06 10.56
C ALA A 140 27.75 -2.65 11.74
N GLY A 141 26.48 -3.05 11.75
CA GLY A 141 25.51 -2.74 12.80
C GLY A 141 24.95 -1.32 12.75
N LYS A 142 25.12 -0.60 11.63
CA LYS A 142 24.59 0.75 11.39
C LYS A 142 23.34 0.70 10.51
N ASP A 143 22.56 1.77 10.49
CA ASP A 143 21.43 1.88 9.57
C ASP A 143 21.89 1.71 8.11
N SER A 144 21.25 0.81 7.36
CA SER A 144 21.57 0.53 5.95
C SER A 144 21.40 1.75 5.04
N GLY A 145 20.57 2.71 5.44
CA GLY A 145 20.30 3.94 4.69
C GLY A 145 19.73 3.65 3.30
N GLY A 146 20.34 4.23 2.27
CA GLY A 146 20.02 3.93 0.87
C GLY A 146 19.12 4.95 0.17
N ILE A 147 18.64 5.94 0.90
CA ILE A 147 18.16 7.23 0.38
C ILE A 147 18.88 8.37 1.11
N ASP A 148 19.04 9.48 0.41
CA ASP A 148 19.59 10.74 0.93
C ASP A 148 18.49 11.80 0.85
N ILE A 149 18.07 12.30 2.01
CA ILE A 149 16.97 13.27 2.16
C ILE A 149 17.58 14.60 2.62
N PRO A 150 17.34 15.70 1.90
CA PRO A 150 17.93 16.99 2.27
C PRO A 150 17.58 17.42 3.69
N GLY A 151 18.62 17.70 4.49
CA GLY A 151 18.45 18.30 5.82
C GLY A 151 18.05 17.34 6.94
N THR A 152 18.09 16.02 6.72
CA THR A 152 17.85 15.03 7.78
C THR A 152 18.74 13.80 7.63
N ASP A 153 19.43 13.43 8.71
CA ASP A 153 20.20 12.17 8.80
C ASP A 153 19.33 11.02 9.37
N GLU A 154 18.23 11.36 10.04
CA GLU A 154 17.31 10.42 10.70
C GLU A 154 15.87 10.66 10.19
N PRO A 155 15.53 10.15 9.00
CA PRO A 155 14.23 10.39 8.38
C PRO A 155 13.08 9.75 9.15
N ASP A 156 11.97 10.49 9.29
CA ASP A 156 10.77 9.99 9.94
C ASP A 156 9.80 9.36 8.94
N TYR A 157 8.62 8.93 9.41
CA TYR A 157 7.62 8.34 8.52
C TYR A 157 7.04 9.32 7.49
N TRP A 158 7.06 10.63 7.72
CA TRP A 158 6.64 11.62 6.73
C TRP A 158 7.60 11.66 5.55
N ASP A 159 8.90 11.55 5.81
CA ASP A 159 9.91 11.49 4.74
C ASP A 159 9.72 10.26 3.85
N PHE A 160 9.48 9.09 4.44
CA PHE A 160 9.22 7.86 3.67
C PHE A 160 7.88 7.90 2.94
N LEU A 161 6.86 8.53 3.51
CA LEU A 161 5.58 8.77 2.82
C LEU A 161 5.79 9.70 1.64
N TYR A 162 6.48 10.82 1.83
CA TYR A 162 6.81 11.75 0.75
C TYR A 162 7.55 11.04 -0.39
N PHE A 163 8.58 10.26 -0.07
CA PHE A 163 9.32 9.48 -1.06
C PHE A 163 8.42 8.46 -1.79
N ALA A 164 7.63 7.67 -1.05
CA ALA A 164 6.76 6.65 -1.65
C ALA A 164 5.68 7.26 -2.54
N PHE A 165 4.95 8.27 -2.05
CA PHE A 165 3.87 8.92 -2.79
C PHE A 165 4.39 9.65 -4.03
N THR A 166 5.61 10.21 -3.98
CA THR A 166 6.24 10.81 -5.16
C THR A 166 6.47 9.77 -6.26
N LEU A 167 6.95 8.57 -5.92
CA LEU A 167 7.06 7.46 -6.88
C LEU A 167 5.68 6.98 -7.36
N GLY A 168 4.69 6.91 -6.46
CA GLY A 168 3.32 6.47 -6.77
C GLY A 168 2.54 7.41 -7.69
N MET A 169 2.81 8.71 -7.65
CA MET A 169 2.20 9.69 -8.55
C MET A 169 2.81 9.65 -9.96
N THR A 170 3.99 9.04 -10.14
CA THR A 170 4.70 8.86 -11.43
C THR A 170 5.09 10.12 -12.21
N PHE A 171 4.68 11.33 -11.76
CA PHE A 171 4.93 12.59 -12.47
C PHE A 171 5.65 13.66 -11.62
N GLN A 172 6.06 13.34 -10.40
CA GLN A 172 6.61 14.32 -9.47
C GLN A 172 8.13 14.22 -9.32
N THR A 173 8.78 15.39 -9.24
CA THR A 173 10.20 15.52 -8.89
C THR A 173 10.38 15.37 -7.39
N SER A 174 11.13 14.36 -6.98
CA SER A 174 11.63 14.20 -5.61
C SER A 174 12.98 14.90 -5.47
N ASP A 175 13.22 15.55 -4.34
CA ASP A 175 14.53 16.02 -3.88
C ASP A 175 15.33 14.94 -3.12
N VAL A 176 14.71 13.78 -2.86
CA VAL A 176 15.37 12.57 -2.32
C VAL A 176 16.17 11.84 -3.40
N SER A 177 17.42 11.50 -3.08
CA SER A 177 18.32 10.73 -3.95
C SER A 177 18.48 9.28 -3.49
N ILE A 178 18.41 8.31 -4.42
CA ILE A 178 18.60 6.88 -4.10
C ILE A 178 20.08 6.51 -4.14
N THR A 179 20.65 6.10 -3.01
CA THR A 179 22.08 5.81 -2.87
C THR A 179 22.42 4.31 -2.85
N SER A 180 21.48 3.41 -2.56
CA SER A 180 21.74 1.96 -2.54
C SER A 180 21.12 1.17 -3.71
N ARG A 181 21.72 0.02 -4.06
CA ARG A 181 21.19 -0.88 -5.11
C ARG A 181 19.88 -1.54 -4.70
N THR A 182 19.74 -1.91 -3.43
CA THR A 182 18.52 -2.55 -2.89
C THR A 182 17.35 -1.58 -2.98
N MET A 183 17.53 -0.34 -2.51
CA MET A 183 16.52 0.72 -2.57
C MET A 183 16.09 1.00 -4.02
N ARG A 184 17.06 1.04 -4.94
CA ARG A 184 16.82 1.25 -6.38
C ARG A 184 15.96 0.15 -7.00
N ARG A 185 16.25 -1.13 -6.71
CA ARG A 185 15.44 -2.26 -7.20
C ARG A 185 13.99 -2.18 -6.69
N THR A 186 13.81 -1.86 -5.41
CA THR A 186 12.49 -1.67 -4.81
C THR A 186 11.74 -0.50 -5.45
N ALA A 187 12.40 0.64 -5.63
CA ALA A 187 11.82 1.82 -6.30
C ALA A 187 11.44 1.54 -7.76
N THR A 188 12.25 0.80 -8.52
CA THR A 188 11.89 0.39 -9.88
C THR A 188 10.61 -0.44 -9.90
N GLY A 189 10.48 -1.41 -8.98
CA GLY A 189 9.25 -2.20 -8.86
C GLY A 189 8.04 -1.34 -8.47
N HIS A 190 8.22 -0.40 -7.53
CA HIS A 190 7.18 0.53 -7.12
C HIS A 190 6.69 1.39 -8.29
N CYS A 191 7.60 2.01 -9.05
CA CYS A 191 7.25 2.83 -10.20
C CYS A 191 6.52 2.04 -11.28
N LEU A 192 6.94 0.79 -11.56
CA LEU A 192 6.26 -0.06 -12.54
C LEU A 192 4.82 -0.36 -12.11
N MET A 193 4.62 -0.73 -10.84
CA MET A 193 3.28 -0.97 -10.30
C MET A 193 2.41 0.29 -10.32
N ALA A 194 2.99 1.44 -9.94
CA ALA A 194 2.31 2.72 -9.98
C ALA A 194 1.89 3.11 -11.41
N PHE A 195 2.76 2.89 -12.40
CA PHE A 195 2.46 3.11 -13.80
C PHE A 195 1.26 2.28 -14.29
N VAL A 196 1.26 0.97 -14.00
CA VAL A 196 0.15 0.07 -14.37
C VAL A 196 -1.15 0.48 -13.67
N PHE A 197 -1.08 0.85 -12.40
CA PHE A 197 -2.24 1.33 -11.65
C PHE A 197 -2.81 2.62 -12.26
N ASN A 198 -1.97 3.61 -12.53
CA ASN A 198 -2.36 4.89 -13.14
C ASN A 198 -2.95 4.70 -14.54
N LEU A 199 -2.41 3.76 -15.33
CA LEU A 199 -2.99 3.39 -16.62
C LEU A 199 -4.42 2.83 -16.47
N GLY A 200 -4.67 2.00 -15.46
CA GLY A 200 -6.00 1.48 -15.14
C GLY A 200 -7.00 2.58 -14.76
N VAL A 201 -6.57 3.55 -13.93
CA VAL A 201 -7.39 4.71 -13.55
C VAL A 201 -7.77 5.55 -14.77
N VAL A 202 -6.81 5.81 -15.67
CA VAL A 202 -7.06 6.54 -16.92
C VAL A 202 -8.02 5.78 -17.83
N ALA A 203 -7.81 4.47 -18.01
CA ALA A 203 -8.69 3.64 -18.84
C ALA A 203 -10.13 3.62 -18.32
N PHE A 204 -10.31 3.48 -17.00
CA PHE A 204 -11.62 3.58 -16.35
C PHE A 204 -12.25 4.96 -16.59
N SER A 205 -11.50 6.04 -16.37
CA SER A 205 -11.99 7.41 -16.56
C SER A 205 -12.46 7.65 -17.99
N VAL A 206 -11.67 7.23 -18.99
CA VAL A 206 -12.04 7.36 -20.41
C VAL A 206 -13.27 6.54 -20.75
N ASN A 207 -13.43 5.33 -20.20
CA ASN A 207 -14.62 4.53 -20.47
C ASN A 207 -15.89 5.12 -19.85
N VAL A 208 -15.81 5.61 -18.60
CA VAL A 208 -16.95 6.24 -17.93
C VAL A 208 -17.36 7.53 -18.64
N LEU A 209 -16.39 8.34 -19.11
CA LEU A 209 -16.65 9.59 -19.83
C LEU A 209 -17.00 9.39 -21.32
N GLY A 210 -16.48 8.35 -21.96
CA GLY A 210 -16.71 8.05 -23.37
C GLY A 210 -17.90 7.12 -23.63
N GLY A 211 -18.39 6.45 -22.59
CA GLY A 211 -19.59 5.61 -22.61
C GLY A 211 -20.87 6.34 -22.15
N SER A 212 -20.78 7.65 -21.88
CA SER A 212 -21.91 8.55 -21.59
C SER A 212 -22.33 9.34 -22.83
#